data_AF-A0A3A6R3K1-F1
#
_entry.id   AF-A0A3A6R3K1-F1
#
_cell.length_a   1.000
_cell.length_b   1.000
_cell.length_c   1.000
_cell.angle_alpha   90.00
_cell.angle_beta   90.00
_cell.angle_gamma   90.00
#
_symmetry.space_group_name_H-M   'P 1'
#
loop_
_entity.id
_entity.type
_entity.pdbx_description
1 polymer ?
#
loop_
_entity_poly.entity_id
_entity_poly.type
_entity_poly.pdbx_seq_one_letter_code
_entity_poly.pdbx_strand_id
1 'polypeptide(L)'
;MKKNVRVIENKVTISKYLFEFRNLVSIEQMDMLLDHHYSLNSLKAMTKDWNLFVEFCKSKSVLAIPASSAAVRLFLEKEANQRKYATIRRYALTIGLIHRVTSQQDVIQTPIIQTTLTNIRTTKYGDAKQTEAFEITHLNRLNALLPKQPTLIELRNIAIYNIMFECALKRSELKHLKHADIEIQDERYYVFIGQDRYALSAQCSEYLRMWLLHQNGLSEYLFNAVDKHGYISDQPLDDSSIFRILKGASEKLNLDVAFSGQSLRVGAVKAMADDGLNAREIQIFGRWLSPVMPYQYIANKAQAEAGKLQFIRLRHFKY
;
A
#
# COMPACT_ATOMS: atom_id res chain seq x y z
N MET A 1 -13.32 4.41 0.51
CA MET A 1 -14.36 5.38 0.07
C MET A 1 -14.03 5.90 -1.32
N LYS A 2 -15.03 6.13 -2.18
CA LYS A 2 -14.86 6.92 -3.41
C LYS A 2 -14.69 8.37 -2.95
N LYS A 3 -13.60 9.04 -3.33
CA LYS A 3 -13.38 10.45 -2.96
C LYS A 3 -14.33 11.30 -3.80
N ASN A 4 -15.05 12.21 -3.16
CA ASN A 4 -16.07 13.03 -3.81
C ASN A 4 -15.42 14.33 -4.31
N VAL A 5 -14.66 14.23 -5.40
CA VAL A 5 -14.09 15.42 -6.05
C VAL A 5 -15.21 16.08 -6.85
N ARG A 6 -15.35 17.40 -6.71
CA ARG A 6 -16.40 18.14 -7.41
C ARG A 6 -16.13 18.16 -8.91
N VAL A 7 -17.21 18.24 -9.68
CA VAL A 7 -17.13 18.51 -11.12
C VAL A 7 -17.07 20.03 -11.29
N ILE A 8 -16.12 20.51 -12.09
CA ILE A 8 -15.92 21.95 -12.30
C ILE A 8 -17.00 22.47 -13.26
N GLU A 9 -17.80 23.43 -12.81
CA GLU A 9 -18.90 24.00 -13.61
C GLU A 9 -18.51 25.32 -14.31
N ASN A 10 -17.55 26.06 -13.76
CA ASN A 10 -17.13 27.35 -14.31
C ASN A 10 -16.37 27.19 -15.64
N LYS A 11 -16.92 27.75 -16.74
CA LYS A 11 -16.34 27.63 -18.10
C LYS A 11 -14.93 28.17 -18.24
N VAL A 12 -14.58 29.24 -17.54
CA VAL A 12 -13.22 29.83 -17.56
C VAL A 12 -12.25 28.86 -16.89
N THR A 13 -12.63 28.35 -15.71
CA THR A 13 -11.83 27.36 -14.97
C THR A 13 -11.64 26.06 -15.75
N ILE A 14 -12.71 25.54 -16.37
CA ILE A 14 -12.63 24.37 -17.28
C ILE A 14 -11.62 24.65 -18.39
N SER A 15 -11.75 25.78 -19.09
CA SER A 15 -10.86 26.11 -20.22
C SER A 15 -9.39 26.20 -19.79
N LYS A 16 -9.11 26.77 -18.61
CA LYS A 16 -7.78 26.80 -18.01
C LYS A 16 -7.24 25.38 -17.80
N TYR A 17 -7.99 24.51 -17.12
CA TYR A 17 -7.54 23.14 -16.85
C TYR A 17 -7.40 22.30 -18.13
N LEU A 18 -8.27 22.49 -19.12
CA LEU A 18 -8.13 21.83 -20.42
C LEU A 18 -6.84 22.25 -21.13
N PHE A 19 -6.48 23.53 -21.08
CA PHE A 19 -5.21 23.99 -21.65
C PHE A 19 -3.99 23.43 -20.91
N GLU A 20 -4.05 23.45 -19.57
CA GLU A 20 -2.98 23.00 -18.69
C GLU A 20 -2.74 21.48 -18.80
N PHE A 21 -3.80 20.67 -18.73
CA PHE A 21 -3.71 19.21 -18.73
C PHE A 21 -3.50 18.59 -20.12
N ARG A 22 -3.44 19.40 -21.19
CA ARG A 22 -2.88 18.96 -22.49
C ARG A 22 -1.37 18.73 -22.42
N ASN A 23 -0.70 19.27 -21.42
CA ASN A 23 0.74 19.17 -21.21
C ASN A 23 1.07 18.35 -19.96
N LEU A 24 2.36 18.16 -19.72
CA LEU A 24 2.84 17.53 -18.50
C LEU A 24 2.44 18.40 -17.31
N VAL A 25 1.96 17.78 -16.24
CA VAL A 25 1.52 18.46 -15.03
C VAL A 25 2.38 18.07 -13.83
N SER A 26 2.47 18.96 -12.85
CA SER A 26 3.11 18.72 -11.57
C SER A 26 2.17 18.02 -10.58
N ILE A 27 2.69 17.67 -9.40
CA ILE A 27 1.88 17.10 -8.32
C ILE A 27 0.92 18.15 -7.77
N GLU A 28 1.37 19.39 -7.64
CA GLU A 28 0.61 20.53 -7.12
C GLU A 28 -0.57 20.87 -8.04
N GLN A 29 -0.35 20.83 -9.36
CA GLN A 29 -1.40 21.03 -10.36
C GLN A 29 -2.46 19.93 -10.31
N MET A 30 -2.02 18.66 -10.16
CA MET A 30 -2.92 17.52 -9.97
C MET A 30 -3.71 17.65 -8.66
N ASP A 31 -3.07 18.08 -7.58
CA ASP A 31 -3.69 18.21 -6.27
C ASP A 31 -4.74 19.32 -6.25
N MET A 32 -4.43 20.46 -6.86
CA MET A 32 -5.35 21.57 -7.04
C MET A 32 -6.58 21.16 -7.88
N LEU A 33 -6.38 20.41 -8.98
CA LEU A 33 -7.49 19.89 -9.78
C LEU A 33 -8.41 18.97 -8.97
N LEU A 34 -7.87 18.23 -8.01
CA LEU A 34 -8.58 17.22 -7.22
C LEU A 34 -9.01 17.71 -5.83
N ASP A 35 -9.03 19.04 -5.63
CA ASP A 35 -9.43 19.74 -4.41
C ASP A 35 -8.77 19.18 -3.13
N HIS A 36 -7.48 18.82 -3.19
CA HIS A 36 -6.72 18.31 -2.04
C HIS A 36 -7.31 17.05 -1.38
N HIS A 37 -8.18 16.31 -2.09
CA HIS A 37 -8.80 15.12 -1.53
C HIS A 37 -7.86 13.91 -1.49
N TYR A 38 -6.76 13.90 -2.26
CA TYR A 38 -5.90 12.73 -2.43
C TYR A 38 -4.65 12.77 -1.56
N SER A 39 -4.19 11.58 -1.13
CA SER A 39 -2.92 11.51 -0.39
C SER A 39 -1.74 11.74 -1.34
N LEU A 40 -0.62 12.24 -0.83
CA LEU A 40 0.58 12.51 -1.63
C LEU A 40 1.03 11.33 -2.51
N ASN A 41 0.98 10.10 -1.97
CA ASN A 41 1.33 8.90 -2.74
C ASN A 41 0.34 8.63 -3.88
N SER A 42 -0.95 8.92 -3.68
CA SER A 42 -1.95 8.81 -4.74
C SER A 42 -1.71 9.86 -5.82
N LEU A 43 -1.41 11.11 -5.42
CA LEU A 43 -1.12 12.21 -6.34
C LEU A 43 0.12 11.93 -7.18
N LYS A 44 1.24 11.51 -6.56
CA LYS A 44 2.46 11.08 -7.29
C LYS A 44 2.14 10.03 -8.35
N ALA A 45 1.32 9.06 -7.99
CA ALA A 45 0.95 7.97 -8.86
C ALA A 45 0.06 8.45 -10.02
N MET A 46 -0.94 9.30 -9.74
CA MET A 46 -1.87 9.85 -10.72
C MET A 46 -1.20 10.86 -11.66
N THR A 47 -0.35 11.75 -11.15
CA THR A 47 0.47 12.67 -11.97
C THR A 47 1.34 11.90 -12.95
N LYS A 48 2.02 10.84 -12.48
CA LYS A 48 2.82 9.99 -13.36
C LYS A 48 1.97 9.30 -14.44
N ASP A 49 0.81 8.77 -14.08
CA ASP A 49 -0.09 8.10 -15.02
C ASP A 49 -0.58 9.07 -16.10
N TRP A 50 -0.99 10.28 -15.69
CA TRP A 50 -1.45 11.31 -16.61
C TRP A 50 -0.35 11.76 -17.56
N ASN A 51 0.84 12.04 -17.03
CA ASN A 51 1.98 12.49 -17.83
C ASN A 51 2.40 11.43 -18.85
N LEU A 52 2.38 10.14 -18.49
CA LEU A 52 2.64 9.05 -19.43
C LEU A 52 1.60 9.00 -20.57
N PHE A 53 0.33 9.27 -20.25
CA PHE A 53 -0.73 9.36 -21.26
C PHE A 53 -0.57 10.60 -22.16
N VAL A 54 -0.19 11.75 -21.59
CA VAL A 54 0.09 12.97 -22.35
C VAL A 54 1.25 12.76 -23.33
N GLU A 55 2.35 12.14 -22.89
CA GLU A 55 3.48 11.80 -23.76
C GLU A 55 3.05 10.87 -24.90
N PHE A 56 2.25 9.86 -24.61
CA PHE A 56 1.68 8.99 -25.63
C PHE A 56 0.85 9.78 -26.65
N CYS A 57 -0.05 10.65 -26.20
CA CYS A 57 -0.89 11.47 -27.07
C CYS A 57 -0.06 12.41 -27.96
N LYS A 58 0.97 13.05 -27.37
CA LYS A 58 1.93 13.88 -28.13
C LYS A 58 2.65 13.07 -29.21
N SER A 59 3.10 11.85 -28.90
CA SER A 59 3.76 10.96 -29.88
C SER A 59 2.85 10.52 -31.04
N LYS A 60 1.53 10.64 -30.86
CA LYS A 60 0.51 10.30 -31.86
C LYS A 60 -0.16 11.53 -32.48
N SER A 61 0.32 12.73 -32.15
CA SER A 61 -0.25 14.01 -32.59
C SER A 61 -1.76 14.14 -32.31
N VAL A 62 -2.21 13.64 -31.16
CA VAL A 62 -3.61 13.73 -30.69
C VAL A 62 -3.68 14.45 -29.34
N LEU A 63 -4.88 14.93 -28.97
CA LEU A 63 -5.11 15.61 -27.70
C LEU A 63 -5.28 14.61 -26.55
N ALA A 64 -4.66 14.91 -25.41
CA ALA A 64 -4.86 14.15 -24.17
C ALA A 64 -6.16 14.53 -23.43
N ILE A 65 -6.69 15.74 -23.66
CA ILE A 65 -7.98 16.16 -23.11
C ILE A 65 -8.67 17.21 -24.00
N PRO A 66 -9.96 17.02 -24.36
CA PRO A 66 -10.69 15.75 -24.27
C PRO A 66 -10.05 14.69 -25.19
N ALA A 67 -9.79 13.50 -24.64
CA ALA A 67 -9.22 12.39 -25.40
C ALA A 67 -10.29 11.68 -26.24
N SER A 68 -9.88 11.12 -27.37
CA SER A 68 -10.73 10.19 -28.13
C SER A 68 -10.67 8.78 -27.54
N SER A 69 -11.75 8.02 -27.70
CA SER A 69 -11.79 6.58 -27.34
C SER A 69 -10.68 5.79 -28.02
N ALA A 70 -10.33 6.14 -29.26
CA ALA A 70 -9.24 5.50 -29.98
C ALA A 70 -7.87 5.75 -29.32
N ALA A 71 -7.58 6.99 -28.90
CA ALA A 71 -6.32 7.33 -28.23
C ALA A 71 -6.18 6.59 -26.90
N VAL A 72 -7.25 6.57 -26.07
CA VAL A 72 -7.25 5.86 -24.78
C VAL A 72 -7.10 4.35 -24.99
N ARG A 73 -7.80 3.76 -25.96
CA ARG A 73 -7.70 2.33 -26.28
C ARG A 73 -6.27 1.94 -26.63
N LEU A 74 -5.68 2.63 -27.61
CA LEU A 74 -4.32 2.34 -28.08
C LEU A 74 -3.28 2.53 -26.99
N PHE A 75 -3.46 3.51 -26.11
CA PHE A 75 -2.59 3.70 -24.94
C PHE A 75 -2.66 2.50 -23.98
N LEU A 76 -3.86 2.08 -23.59
CA LEU A 76 -4.04 0.97 -22.65
C LEU A 76 -3.52 -0.35 -23.23
N GLU A 77 -3.74 -0.61 -24.52
CA GLU A 77 -3.22 -1.78 -25.23
C GLU A 77 -1.68 -1.76 -25.32
N LYS A 78 -1.08 -0.61 -25.66
CA LYS A 78 0.38 -0.46 -25.68
C LYS A 78 0.99 -0.74 -24.31
N GLU A 79 0.47 -0.10 -23.26
CA GLU A 79 0.99 -0.26 -21.90
C GLU A 79 0.75 -1.69 -21.37
N ALA A 80 -0.33 -2.35 -21.81
CA ALA A 80 -0.59 -3.73 -21.43
C ALA A 80 0.50 -4.70 -21.89
N ASN A 81 1.29 -4.38 -22.92
CA ASN A 81 2.41 -5.23 -23.33
C ASN A 81 3.50 -5.35 -22.25
N GLN A 82 3.62 -4.35 -21.36
CA GLN A 82 4.72 -4.30 -20.37
C GLN A 82 4.24 -4.17 -18.92
N ARG A 83 2.96 -3.83 -18.70
CA ARG A 83 2.41 -3.57 -17.37
C ARG A 83 1.37 -4.60 -16.96
N LYS A 84 1.27 -4.84 -15.66
CA LYS A 84 0.22 -5.69 -15.07
C LYS A 84 -1.15 -5.03 -15.20
N TYR A 85 -2.20 -5.84 -15.24
CA TYR A 85 -3.58 -5.34 -15.34
C TYR A 85 -3.96 -4.30 -14.27
N ALA A 86 -3.49 -4.48 -13.03
CA ALA A 86 -3.75 -3.53 -11.95
C ALA A 86 -3.24 -2.11 -12.26
N THR A 87 -2.10 -2.01 -12.94
CA THR A 87 -1.53 -0.74 -13.40
C THR A 87 -2.36 -0.14 -14.53
N ILE A 88 -2.75 -0.94 -15.52
CA ILE A 88 -3.61 -0.51 -16.64
C ILE A 88 -4.95 0.01 -16.14
N ARG A 89 -5.57 -0.72 -15.21
CA ARG A 89 -6.81 -0.28 -14.56
C ARG A 89 -6.63 1.05 -13.82
N ARG A 90 -5.49 1.26 -13.15
CA ARG A 90 -5.18 2.53 -12.49
C ARG A 90 -5.04 3.67 -13.49
N TYR A 91 -4.35 3.45 -14.60
CA TYR A 91 -4.25 4.43 -15.70
C TYR A 91 -5.64 4.84 -16.20
N ALA A 92 -6.50 3.86 -16.50
CA ALA A 92 -7.87 4.13 -16.92
C ALA A 92 -8.64 4.96 -15.88
N LEU A 93 -8.54 4.61 -14.59
CA LEU A 93 -9.21 5.39 -13.52
C LEU A 93 -8.71 6.83 -13.43
N THR A 94 -7.39 7.06 -13.54
CA THR A 94 -6.82 8.41 -13.54
C THR A 94 -7.34 9.22 -14.73
N ILE A 95 -7.28 8.66 -15.95
CA ILE A 95 -7.76 9.32 -17.17
C ILE A 95 -9.25 9.66 -17.06
N GLY A 96 -10.08 8.71 -16.66
CA GLY A 96 -11.53 8.92 -16.53
C GLY A 96 -11.89 9.93 -15.43
N LEU A 97 -11.15 9.95 -14.33
CA LEU A 97 -11.35 10.94 -13.27
C LEU A 97 -11.06 12.35 -13.77
N ILE A 98 -9.91 12.58 -14.42
CA ILE A 98 -9.51 13.90 -14.94
C ILE A 98 -10.52 14.42 -15.96
N HIS A 99 -11.02 13.56 -16.86
CA HIS A 99 -12.09 13.93 -17.80
C HIS A 99 -13.36 14.34 -17.05
N ARG A 100 -13.79 13.54 -16.07
CA ARG A 100 -15.02 13.81 -15.32
C ARG A 100 -14.96 15.11 -14.53
N VAL A 101 -13.86 15.38 -13.81
CA VAL A 101 -13.73 16.59 -12.98
C VAL A 101 -13.64 17.86 -13.83
N THR A 102 -13.12 17.75 -15.06
CA THR A 102 -13.06 18.85 -16.04
C THR A 102 -14.30 18.94 -16.93
N SER A 103 -15.42 18.32 -16.53
CA SER A 103 -16.70 18.32 -17.26
C SER A 103 -16.61 17.79 -18.69
N GLN A 104 -15.65 16.90 -18.96
CA GLN A 104 -15.53 16.17 -20.22
C GLN A 104 -16.21 14.80 -20.10
N GLN A 105 -16.59 14.24 -21.24
CA GLN A 105 -17.13 12.89 -21.29
C GLN A 105 -16.13 11.88 -20.72
N ASP A 106 -16.56 11.04 -19.78
CA ASP A 106 -15.72 9.96 -19.24
C ASP A 106 -15.58 8.84 -20.28
N VAL A 107 -14.54 8.97 -21.11
CA VAL A 107 -14.21 8.06 -22.21
C VAL A 107 -14.05 6.61 -21.73
N ILE A 108 -13.70 6.41 -20.46
CA ILE A 108 -13.51 5.07 -19.88
C ILE A 108 -14.82 4.31 -19.80
N GLN A 109 -15.95 4.98 -19.61
CA GLN A 109 -17.27 4.33 -19.53
C GLN A 109 -17.81 3.89 -20.90
N THR A 110 -17.13 4.23 -22.00
CA THR A 110 -17.58 3.82 -23.33
C THR A 110 -17.46 2.29 -23.51
N PRO A 111 -18.41 1.64 -24.24
CA PRO A 111 -18.39 0.19 -24.44
C PRO A 111 -17.08 -0.33 -25.02
N ILE A 112 -16.44 0.43 -25.91
CA ILE A 112 -15.18 0.06 -26.55
C ILE A 112 -14.04 -0.04 -25.52
N ILE A 113 -13.92 0.92 -24.59
CA ILE A 113 -12.88 0.88 -23.56
C ILE A 113 -13.16 -0.18 -22.51
N GLN A 114 -14.43 -0.36 -22.10
CA GLN A 114 -14.80 -1.42 -21.16
C GLN A 114 -14.52 -2.83 -21.73
N THR A 115 -14.79 -3.03 -23.03
CA THR A 115 -14.46 -4.26 -23.74
C THR A 115 -12.95 -4.47 -23.77
N THR A 116 -12.17 -3.45 -24.15
CA THR A 116 -10.70 -3.52 -24.15
C THR A 116 -10.14 -3.87 -22.76
N LEU A 117 -10.63 -3.22 -21.70
CA LEU A 117 -10.20 -3.52 -20.33
C LEU A 117 -10.55 -4.94 -19.90
N THR A 118 -11.68 -5.48 -20.37
CA THR A 118 -12.10 -6.86 -20.11
C THR A 118 -11.20 -7.86 -20.85
N ASN A 119 -10.86 -7.58 -22.10
CA ASN A 119 -9.94 -8.40 -22.89
C ASN A 119 -8.56 -8.40 -22.24
N ILE A 120 -8.00 -7.23 -21.91
CA ILE A 120 -6.71 -7.12 -21.22
C ILE A 120 -6.74 -7.88 -19.88
N ARG A 121 -7.84 -7.77 -19.12
CA ARG A 121 -7.99 -8.52 -17.85
C ARG A 121 -7.91 -10.03 -18.06
N THR A 122 -8.54 -10.52 -19.11
CA THR A 122 -8.59 -11.96 -19.46
C THR A 122 -7.22 -12.45 -19.90
N THR A 123 -6.56 -11.73 -20.81
CA THR A 123 -5.21 -12.05 -21.28
C THR A 123 -4.17 -12.01 -20.15
N LYS A 124 -4.34 -11.12 -19.18
CA LYS A 124 -3.45 -10.94 -18.02
C LYS A 124 -3.88 -11.69 -16.77
N TYR A 125 -4.75 -12.70 -16.94
CA TYR A 125 -5.18 -13.51 -15.81
C TYR A 125 -3.96 -14.19 -15.15
N GLY A 126 -3.82 -14.03 -13.84
CA GLY A 126 -2.69 -14.58 -13.08
C GLY A 126 -1.45 -13.68 -12.95
N ASP A 127 -1.40 -12.49 -13.58
CA ASP A 127 -0.27 -11.55 -13.45
C ASP A 127 0.01 -11.08 -11.99
N ALA A 128 -1.00 -11.21 -11.13
CA ALA A 128 -0.90 -10.91 -9.72
C ALA A 128 -0.26 -12.10 -8.97
N LYS A 129 1.03 -11.96 -8.64
CA LYS A 129 1.72 -12.87 -7.72
C LYS A 129 1.33 -12.51 -6.28
N GLN A 130 1.06 -13.53 -5.46
CA GLN A 130 0.90 -13.32 -4.03
C GLN A 130 2.25 -12.89 -3.43
N THR A 131 2.18 -12.11 -2.35
CA THR A 131 3.40 -11.73 -1.62
C THR A 131 3.94 -12.93 -0.87
N GLU A 132 5.24 -13.19 -0.98
CA GLU A 132 5.92 -14.22 -0.20
C GLU A 132 5.74 -13.96 1.31
N ALA A 133 5.36 -15.00 2.03
CA ALA A 133 5.05 -14.93 3.44
C ALA A 133 6.34 -14.92 4.27
N PHE A 134 6.46 -13.96 5.18
CA PHE A 134 7.44 -14.04 6.26
C PHE A 134 6.82 -14.91 7.36
N GLU A 135 7.04 -16.22 7.32
CA GLU A 135 6.47 -17.19 8.26
C GLU A 135 7.10 -17.13 9.67
N ILE A 136 6.41 -17.70 10.67
CA ILE A 136 6.87 -17.73 12.07
C ILE A 136 8.24 -18.42 12.22
N THR A 137 8.53 -19.41 11.38
CA THR A 137 9.84 -20.07 11.30
C THR A 137 10.97 -19.10 10.94
N HIS A 138 10.71 -18.13 10.06
CA HIS A 138 11.67 -17.07 9.73
C HIS A 138 11.87 -16.11 10.91
N LEU A 139 10.79 -15.75 11.62
CA LEU A 139 10.88 -14.89 12.81
C LEU A 139 11.76 -15.54 13.88
N ASN A 140 11.49 -16.81 14.18
CA ASN A 140 12.23 -17.59 15.18
C ASN A 140 13.71 -17.71 14.81
N ARG A 141 14.02 -17.93 13.51
CA ARG A 141 15.40 -17.97 13.02
C ARG A 141 16.10 -16.62 13.18
N LEU A 142 15.44 -15.50 12.89
CA LEU A 142 16.03 -14.17 13.10
C LEU A 142 16.25 -13.88 14.59
N ASN A 143 15.30 -14.26 15.44
CA ASN A 143 15.42 -14.12 16.89
C ASN A 143 16.63 -14.92 17.42
N ALA A 144 16.85 -16.14 16.91
CA ALA A 144 17.99 -16.98 17.26
C ALA A 144 19.34 -16.45 16.73
N LEU A 145 19.34 -15.67 15.64
CA LEU A 145 20.54 -15.07 15.06
C LEU A 145 20.94 -13.74 15.74
N LEU A 146 20.14 -13.22 16.66
CA LEU A 146 20.48 -11.99 17.37
C LEU A 146 21.69 -12.23 18.28
N PRO A 147 22.81 -11.50 18.10
CA PRO A 147 23.98 -11.66 18.95
C PRO A 147 23.70 -11.19 20.37
N LYS A 148 24.48 -11.68 21.34
CA LYS A 148 24.38 -11.27 22.76
C LYS A 148 24.56 -9.77 22.97
N GLN A 149 25.36 -9.13 22.14
CA GLN A 149 25.59 -7.68 22.12
C GLN A 149 25.22 -7.15 20.74
N PRO A 150 23.94 -6.89 20.47
CA PRO A 150 23.50 -6.40 19.18
C PRO A 150 23.87 -4.94 18.98
N THR A 151 24.17 -4.57 17.74
CA THR A 151 24.21 -3.16 17.37
C THR A 151 22.80 -2.55 17.48
N LEU A 152 22.70 -1.22 17.61
CA LEU A 152 21.40 -0.53 17.66
C LEU A 152 20.53 -0.80 16.43
N ILE A 153 21.15 -0.94 15.25
CA ILE A 153 20.44 -1.27 14.01
C ILE A 153 19.82 -2.66 14.10
N GLU A 154 20.55 -3.64 14.63
CA GLU A 154 20.06 -5.01 14.76
C GLU A 154 18.96 -5.13 15.80
N LEU A 155 19.12 -4.45 16.93
CA LEU A 155 18.11 -4.38 17.98
C LEU A 155 16.82 -3.72 17.48
N ARG A 156 16.93 -2.59 16.77
CA ARG A 156 15.78 -1.95 16.13
C ARG A 156 15.09 -2.90 15.15
N ASN A 157 15.87 -3.54 14.27
CA ASN A 157 15.30 -4.38 13.22
C ASN A 157 14.60 -5.61 13.81
N ILE A 158 15.15 -6.25 14.84
CA ILE A 158 14.52 -7.42 15.47
C ILE A 158 13.23 -7.03 16.20
N ALA A 159 13.21 -5.88 16.89
CA ALA A 159 11.99 -5.34 17.48
C ALA A 159 10.92 -5.05 16.41
N ILE A 160 11.32 -4.46 15.27
CA ILE A 160 10.44 -4.21 14.12
C ILE A 160 9.86 -5.51 13.55
N TYR A 161 10.65 -6.56 13.34
CA TYR A 161 10.12 -7.81 12.80
C TYR A 161 9.07 -8.43 13.72
N ASN A 162 9.36 -8.49 15.03
CA ASN A 162 8.45 -9.08 16.01
C ASN A 162 7.16 -8.25 16.13
N ILE A 163 7.24 -6.93 16.34
CA ILE A 163 6.04 -6.09 16.51
C ILE A 163 5.18 -6.06 15.25
N MET A 164 5.80 -6.01 14.05
CA MET A 164 5.05 -6.05 12.80
C MET A 164 4.37 -7.39 12.55
N PHE A 165 5.01 -8.50 12.96
CA PHE A 165 4.42 -9.84 12.84
C PHE A 165 3.25 -10.00 13.83
N GLU A 166 3.51 -9.78 15.13
CA GLU A 166 2.54 -10.01 16.20
C GLU A 166 1.34 -9.08 16.13
N CYS A 167 1.50 -7.82 15.72
CA CYS A 167 0.37 -6.89 15.57
C CYS A 167 -0.18 -6.85 14.12
N ALA A 168 0.34 -7.71 13.25
CA ALA A 168 0.10 -7.73 11.81
C ALA A 168 0.20 -6.30 11.19
N LEU A 169 1.22 -5.51 11.52
CA LEU A 169 1.28 -4.09 11.12
C LEU A 169 1.51 -3.88 9.62
N LYS A 170 0.90 -2.85 9.06
CA LYS A 170 1.31 -2.28 7.76
C LYS A 170 2.53 -1.40 7.96
N ARG A 171 3.33 -1.21 6.91
CA ARG A 171 4.46 -0.27 6.90
C ARG A 171 4.08 1.15 7.34
N SER A 172 2.94 1.64 6.86
CA SER A 172 2.45 2.96 7.25
C SER A 172 2.04 3.02 8.72
N GLU A 173 1.57 1.91 9.30
CA GLU A 173 1.23 1.85 10.73
C GLU A 173 2.53 1.87 11.55
N LEU A 174 3.53 1.05 11.19
CA LEU A 174 4.85 1.10 11.83
C LEU A 174 5.48 2.50 11.81
N LYS A 175 5.46 3.14 10.63
CA LYS A 175 6.06 4.46 10.43
C LYS A 175 5.49 5.54 11.37
N HIS A 176 4.20 5.45 11.70
CA HIS A 176 3.52 6.45 12.51
C HIS A 176 3.25 5.98 13.94
N LEU A 177 3.75 4.80 14.32
CA LEU A 177 3.59 4.28 15.67
C LEU A 177 4.38 5.17 16.64
N LYS A 178 3.76 5.61 17.72
CA LYS A 178 4.31 6.55 18.69
C LYS A 178 4.54 5.90 20.04
N HIS A 179 5.32 6.57 20.89
CA HIS A 179 5.47 6.17 22.29
C HIS A 179 4.14 6.16 23.05
N ALA A 180 3.24 7.09 22.75
CA ALA A 180 1.91 7.16 23.36
C ALA A 180 1.00 5.98 22.98
N ASP A 181 1.36 5.20 21.95
CA ASP A 181 0.62 4.01 21.54
C ASP A 181 1.07 2.75 22.31
N ILE A 182 2.02 2.89 23.24
CA ILE A 182 2.56 1.78 24.04
C ILE A 182 2.06 1.87 25.47
N GLU A 183 1.49 0.77 25.95
CA GLU A 183 1.07 0.58 27.34
C GLU A 183 1.85 -0.57 27.95
N ILE A 184 2.23 -0.42 29.22
CA ILE A 184 2.96 -1.44 29.98
C ILE A 184 2.07 -1.86 31.16
N GLN A 185 1.79 -3.15 31.25
CA GLN A 185 1.02 -3.73 32.35
C GLN A 185 1.65 -5.08 32.71
N ASP A 186 2.01 -5.27 33.98
CA ASP A 186 2.62 -6.50 34.53
C ASP A 186 3.83 -6.99 33.72
N GLU A 187 4.79 -6.08 33.44
CA GLU A 187 5.99 -6.33 32.60
C GLU A 187 5.70 -6.73 31.14
N ARG A 188 4.43 -6.68 30.72
CA ARG A 188 3.99 -6.98 29.36
C ARG A 188 3.67 -5.70 28.61
N TYR A 189 4.13 -5.63 27.37
CA TYR A 189 3.88 -4.49 26.50
C TYR A 189 2.63 -4.72 25.66
N TYR A 190 1.86 -3.65 25.48
CA TYR A 190 0.68 -3.58 24.63
C TYR A 190 0.86 -2.47 23.62
N VAL A 191 0.38 -2.70 22.40
CA VAL A 191 0.45 -1.75 21.29
C VAL A 191 -0.96 -1.38 20.87
N PHE A 192 -1.26 -0.09 20.82
CA PHE A 192 -2.51 0.44 20.29
C PHE A 192 -2.37 0.82 18.83
N ILE A 193 -3.29 0.35 17.99
CA ILE A 193 -3.40 0.74 16.58
C ILE A 193 -4.80 1.26 16.33
N GLY A 194 -4.96 2.57 16.43
CA GLY A 194 -6.29 3.18 16.42
C GLY A 194 -7.04 2.79 17.70
N GLN A 195 -8.08 1.98 17.57
CA GLN A 195 -8.88 1.50 18.72
C GLN A 195 -8.50 0.08 19.15
N ASP A 196 -7.68 -0.61 18.37
CA ASP A 196 -7.33 -2.01 18.60
C ASP A 196 -6.10 -2.11 19.52
N ARG A 197 -6.17 -2.99 20.53
CA ARG A 197 -5.10 -3.25 21.50
C ARG A 197 -4.48 -4.63 21.25
N TYR A 198 -3.16 -4.69 21.08
CA TYR A 198 -2.41 -5.92 20.84
C TYR A 198 -1.48 -6.23 22.00
N ALA A 199 -1.62 -7.42 22.59
CA ALA A 199 -0.68 -7.89 23.61
C ALA A 199 0.56 -8.49 22.94
N LEU A 200 1.74 -8.00 23.28
CA LEU A 200 3.00 -8.55 22.75
C LEU A 200 3.40 -9.81 23.51
N SER A 201 4.11 -10.73 22.87
CA SER A 201 4.77 -11.84 23.55
C SER A 201 5.84 -11.33 24.52
N ALA A 202 6.29 -12.17 25.46
CA ALA A 202 7.39 -11.82 26.36
C ALA A 202 8.68 -11.49 25.58
N GLN A 203 8.95 -12.25 24.51
CA GLN A 203 10.11 -12.02 23.65
C GLN A 203 10.01 -10.68 22.89
N CYS A 204 8.86 -10.38 22.29
CA CYS A 204 8.67 -9.09 21.61
C CYS A 204 8.69 -7.92 22.59
N SER A 205 8.10 -8.09 23.78
CA SER A 205 8.15 -7.10 24.87
C SER A 205 9.60 -6.80 25.28
N GLU A 206 10.43 -7.82 25.41
CA GLU A 206 11.85 -7.65 25.77
C GLU A 206 12.64 -6.91 24.68
N TYR A 207 12.47 -7.27 23.40
CA TYR A 207 13.13 -6.54 22.31
C TYR A 207 12.68 -5.09 22.23
N LEU A 208 11.39 -4.82 22.47
CA LEU A 208 10.87 -3.46 22.51
C LEU A 208 11.45 -2.68 23.71
N ARG A 209 11.47 -3.28 24.90
CA ARG A 209 12.08 -2.70 26.10
C ARG A 209 13.54 -2.34 25.86
N MET A 210 14.34 -3.28 25.35
CA MET A 210 15.75 -3.06 25.03
C MET A 210 15.95 -1.91 24.03
N TRP A 211 15.10 -1.82 23.00
CA TRP A 211 15.13 -0.72 22.04
C TRP A 211 14.82 0.63 22.70
N LEU A 212 13.76 0.69 23.50
CA LEU A 212 13.32 1.90 24.20
C LEU A 212 14.39 2.44 25.17
N LEU A 213 15.15 1.55 25.83
CA LEU A 213 16.25 1.93 26.73
C LEU A 213 17.36 2.74 26.05
N HIS A 214 17.52 2.62 24.72
CA HIS A 214 18.54 3.34 23.96
C HIS A 214 18.02 4.63 23.32
N GLN A 215 16.70 4.89 23.36
CA GLN A 215 16.14 6.12 22.83
C GLN A 215 16.34 7.27 23.83
N ASN A 216 16.65 8.44 23.28
CA ASN A 216 16.93 9.66 24.05
C ASN A 216 15.66 10.45 24.44
N GLY A 217 14.47 9.92 24.17
CA GLY A 217 13.18 10.54 24.50
C GLY A 217 12.82 11.80 23.69
N LEU A 218 13.62 12.16 22.68
CA LEU A 218 13.40 13.38 21.88
C LEU A 218 12.36 13.19 20.76
N SER A 219 12.16 11.96 20.29
CA SER A 219 11.20 11.65 19.23
C SER A 219 9.86 11.20 19.80
N GLU A 220 8.77 11.60 19.16
CA GLU A 220 7.45 11.03 19.45
C GLU A 220 7.25 9.64 18.84
N TYR A 221 8.05 9.28 17.82
CA TYR A 221 7.92 8.04 17.07
C TYR A 221 8.62 6.88 17.76
N LEU A 222 7.98 5.72 17.78
CA LEU A 222 8.51 4.52 18.42
C LEU A 222 9.77 4.00 17.72
N PHE A 223 9.86 4.13 16.39
CA PHE A 223 11.03 3.70 15.62
C PHE A 223 11.58 4.81 14.74
N ASN A 224 12.85 5.14 14.98
CA ASN A 224 13.57 6.19 14.28
C ASN A 224 14.61 5.65 13.29
N ALA A 225 15.05 6.52 12.38
CA ALA A 225 16.23 6.22 11.59
C ALA A 225 17.47 6.13 12.50
N VAL A 226 18.36 5.20 12.15
CA VAL A 226 19.64 4.99 12.82
C VAL A 226 20.69 5.01 11.73
N ASP A 227 21.68 5.88 11.88
CA ASP A 227 22.77 5.99 10.92
C ASP A 227 23.81 4.87 11.10
N LYS A 228 24.82 4.84 10.22
CA LYS A 228 25.90 3.83 10.26
C LYS A 228 26.81 3.93 11.49
N HIS A 229 26.76 5.05 12.23
CA HIS A 229 27.54 5.29 13.43
C HIS A 229 26.74 5.01 14.72
N GLY A 230 25.46 4.62 14.60
CA GLY A 230 24.59 4.32 15.73
C GLY A 230 23.85 5.53 16.28
N TYR A 231 23.88 6.68 15.60
CA TYR A 231 23.09 7.85 16.01
C TYR A 231 21.62 7.66 15.65
N ILE A 232 20.74 7.87 16.63
CA ILE A 232 19.28 7.81 16.48
C ILE A 232 18.77 9.20 16.12
N SER A 233 18.13 9.34 14.96
CA SER A 233 17.53 10.61 14.54
C SER A 233 16.23 10.90 15.28
N ASP A 234 15.80 12.17 15.28
CA ASP A 234 14.45 12.57 15.71
C ASP A 234 13.34 12.18 14.71
N GLN A 235 13.70 11.96 13.44
CA GLN A 235 12.78 11.59 12.36
C GLN A 235 12.31 10.13 12.45
N PRO A 236 11.06 9.84 12.00
CA PRO A 236 10.58 8.47 11.85
C PRO A 236 11.31 7.76 10.71
N LEU A 237 11.23 6.42 10.70
CA LEU A 237 11.65 5.64 9.55
C LEU A 237 10.90 6.04 8.26
N ASP A 238 11.63 6.22 7.16
CA ASP A 238 11.02 6.41 5.85
C ASP A 238 10.64 5.07 5.18
N ASP A 239 9.84 5.18 4.11
CA ASP A 239 9.35 4.04 3.34
C ASP A 239 10.48 3.17 2.74
N SER A 240 11.57 3.77 2.29
CA SER A 240 12.72 3.06 1.74
C SER A 240 13.50 2.37 2.85
N SER A 241 13.64 3.01 4.02
CA SER A 241 14.27 2.44 5.20
C SER A 241 13.55 1.19 5.68
N ILE A 242 12.22 1.26 5.84
CA ILE A 242 11.41 0.08 6.22
C ILE A 242 11.53 -1.03 5.15
N PHE A 243 11.52 -0.68 3.86
CA PHE A 243 11.73 -1.66 2.80
C PHE A 243 13.10 -2.36 2.90
N ARG A 244 14.17 -1.62 3.14
CA ARG A 244 15.52 -2.17 3.30
C ARG A 244 15.64 -3.05 4.53
N ILE A 245 15.01 -2.69 5.64
CA ILE A 245 14.95 -3.51 6.85
C ILE A 245 14.33 -4.88 6.50
N LEU A 246 13.14 -4.88 5.89
CA LEU A 246 12.44 -6.13 5.52
C LEU A 246 13.22 -6.96 4.51
N LYS A 247 13.82 -6.33 3.49
CA LYS A 247 14.70 -7.03 2.54
C LYS A 247 15.93 -7.62 3.24
N GLY A 248 16.50 -6.91 4.20
CA GLY A 248 17.63 -7.36 5.00
C GLY A 248 17.34 -8.62 5.81
N ALA A 249 16.09 -8.90 6.17
CA ALA A 249 15.71 -10.19 6.77
C ALA A 249 15.95 -11.37 5.82
N SER A 250 15.58 -11.23 4.54
CA SER A 250 15.87 -12.25 3.52
C SER A 250 17.35 -12.49 3.36
N GLU A 251 18.14 -11.41 3.31
CA GLU A 251 19.60 -11.47 3.20
C GLU A 251 20.23 -12.16 4.41
N LYS A 252 19.80 -11.81 5.63
CA LYS A 252 20.27 -12.47 6.87
C LYS A 252 19.92 -13.96 6.94
N LEU A 253 18.79 -14.35 6.34
CA LEU A 253 18.33 -15.74 6.34
C LEU A 253 18.82 -16.55 5.13
N ASN A 254 19.57 -15.94 4.22
CA ASN A 254 20.02 -16.50 2.94
C ASN A 254 18.85 -17.07 2.10
N LEU A 255 17.80 -16.27 1.92
CA LEU A 255 16.62 -16.66 1.14
C LEU A 255 16.67 -16.08 -0.28
N ASP A 256 16.23 -16.87 -1.26
CA ASP A 256 16.09 -16.43 -2.66
C ASP A 256 14.93 -15.45 -2.87
N VAL A 257 14.05 -15.31 -1.87
CA VAL A 257 12.89 -14.42 -1.90
C VAL A 257 13.15 -13.14 -1.11
N ALA A 258 12.80 -11.99 -1.69
CA ALA A 258 12.90 -10.70 -1.01
C ALA A 258 11.59 -10.37 -0.27
N PHE A 259 11.64 -10.29 1.05
CA PHE A 259 10.51 -9.86 1.84
C PHE A 259 10.17 -8.38 1.61
N SER A 260 8.88 -8.08 1.74
CA SER A 260 8.33 -6.74 1.55
C SER A 260 7.43 -6.36 2.71
N GLY A 261 6.90 -5.13 2.67
CA GLY A 261 5.98 -4.60 3.67
C GLY A 261 4.78 -5.47 4.00
N GLN A 262 4.34 -6.29 3.05
CA GLN A 262 3.18 -7.15 3.22
C GLN A 262 3.56 -8.55 3.72
N SER A 263 4.83 -8.96 3.58
CA SER A 263 5.28 -10.33 3.88
C SER A 263 5.00 -10.76 5.31
N LEU A 264 5.29 -9.90 6.30
CA LEU A 264 4.99 -10.13 7.72
C LEU A 264 3.50 -10.29 7.97
N ARG A 265 2.68 -9.46 7.34
CA ARG A 265 1.21 -9.59 7.44
C ARG A 265 0.69 -10.88 6.83
N VAL A 266 1.24 -11.32 5.70
CA VAL A 266 0.84 -12.61 5.10
C VAL A 266 1.23 -13.76 6.03
N GLY A 267 2.44 -13.72 6.59
CA GLY A 267 2.89 -14.74 7.53
C GLY A 267 2.08 -14.79 8.83
N ALA A 268 1.75 -13.63 9.41
CA ALA A 268 0.89 -13.54 10.58
C ALA A 268 -0.51 -14.12 10.31
N VAL A 269 -1.06 -13.90 9.11
CA VAL A 269 -2.33 -14.50 8.69
C VAL A 269 -2.24 -16.01 8.61
N LYS A 270 -1.17 -16.53 8.01
CA LYS A 270 -0.95 -17.98 7.95
C LYS A 270 -0.83 -18.57 9.36
N ALA A 271 0.00 -17.99 10.22
CA ALA A 271 0.18 -18.45 11.59
C ALA A 271 -1.14 -18.48 12.37
N MET A 272 -1.95 -17.40 12.31
CA MET A 272 -3.26 -17.39 12.94
C MET A 272 -4.21 -18.46 12.37
N ALA A 273 -4.16 -18.71 11.06
CA ALA A 273 -4.97 -19.75 10.44
C ALA A 273 -4.53 -21.16 10.87
N ASP A 274 -3.22 -21.37 11.01
CA ASP A 274 -2.64 -22.62 11.53
C ASP A 274 -3.02 -22.83 13.00
N ASP A 275 -3.17 -21.74 13.78
CA ASP A 275 -3.73 -21.73 15.15
C ASP A 275 -5.26 -21.90 15.19
N GLY A 276 -5.91 -22.09 14.04
CA GLY A 276 -7.34 -22.41 13.94
C GLY A 276 -8.28 -21.20 13.83
N LEU A 277 -7.77 -19.97 13.74
CA LEU A 277 -8.62 -18.79 13.57
C LEU A 277 -9.25 -18.77 12.18
N ASN A 278 -10.52 -18.40 12.11
CA ASN A 278 -11.23 -18.25 10.86
C ASN A 278 -10.95 -16.88 10.21
N ALA A 279 -11.29 -16.75 8.91
CA ALA A 279 -11.00 -15.55 8.14
C ALA A 279 -11.64 -14.25 8.68
N ARG A 280 -12.75 -14.33 9.44
CA ARG A 280 -13.41 -13.17 10.05
C ARG A 280 -12.66 -12.72 11.30
N GLU A 281 -12.20 -13.65 12.12
CA GLU A 281 -11.34 -13.34 13.28
C GLU A 281 -10.04 -12.70 12.81
N ILE A 282 -9.40 -13.30 11.80
CA ILE A 282 -8.20 -12.76 11.17
C ILE A 282 -8.46 -11.38 10.55
N GLN A 283 -9.62 -11.19 9.90
CA GLN A 283 -10.01 -9.88 9.35
C GLN A 283 -10.02 -8.80 10.44
N ILE A 284 -10.66 -9.07 11.58
CA ILE A 284 -10.75 -8.14 12.72
C ILE A 284 -9.35 -7.91 13.27
N PHE A 285 -8.61 -8.98 13.58
CA PHE A 285 -7.27 -8.90 14.14
C PHE A 285 -6.32 -8.04 13.31
N GLY A 286 -6.23 -8.28 12.00
CA GLY A 286 -5.35 -7.49 11.14
C GLY A 286 -5.99 -6.23 10.56
N ARG A 287 -7.19 -5.85 10.99
CA ARG A 287 -7.83 -4.58 10.60
C ARG A 287 -8.03 -4.47 9.08
N TRP A 288 -8.48 -5.55 8.45
CA TRP A 288 -8.88 -5.53 7.04
C TRP A 288 -10.33 -5.07 6.88
N LEU A 289 -10.58 -4.27 5.84
CA LEU A 289 -11.93 -3.80 5.52
C LEU A 289 -12.92 -4.94 5.16
N SER A 290 -12.39 -6.08 4.71
CA SER A 290 -13.18 -7.26 4.33
C SER A 290 -12.33 -8.52 4.46
N PRO A 291 -12.94 -9.72 4.56
CA PRO A 291 -12.19 -10.96 4.72
C PRO A 291 -11.53 -11.44 3.42
N VAL A 292 -11.68 -10.69 2.32
CA VAL A 292 -11.11 -11.02 1.00
C VAL A 292 -9.60 -11.26 1.06
N MET A 293 -8.86 -10.38 1.75
CA MET A 293 -7.41 -10.51 1.84
C MET A 293 -6.99 -11.66 2.75
N PRO A 294 -7.57 -11.84 3.96
CA PRO A 294 -7.41 -13.07 4.73
C PRO A 294 -7.63 -14.35 3.90
N TYR A 295 -8.78 -14.48 3.22
CA TYR A 295 -9.05 -15.63 2.35
C TYR A 295 -8.00 -15.82 1.25
N GLN A 296 -7.52 -14.72 0.65
CA GLN A 296 -6.50 -14.77 -0.37
C GLN A 296 -5.15 -15.26 0.17
N TYR A 297 -4.78 -14.87 1.40
CA TYR A 297 -3.51 -15.25 2.02
C TYR A 297 -3.49 -16.70 2.53
N ILE A 298 -4.63 -17.24 2.98
CA ILE A 298 -4.77 -18.66 3.34
C ILE A 298 -5.02 -19.57 2.12
N ALA A 299 -4.73 -19.07 0.90
CA ALA A 299 -4.93 -19.77 -0.37
C ALA A 299 -6.37 -20.27 -0.65
N ASN A 300 -7.39 -19.78 0.08
CA ASN A 300 -8.80 -20.10 -0.16
C ASN A 300 -9.37 -19.19 -1.27
N LYS A 301 -8.97 -19.48 -2.51
CA LYS A 301 -9.29 -18.66 -3.69
C LYS A 301 -10.79 -18.52 -3.95
N ALA A 302 -11.58 -19.57 -3.74
CA ALA A 302 -13.02 -19.56 -3.97
C ALA A 302 -13.75 -18.56 -3.05
N GLN A 303 -13.44 -18.58 -1.74
CA GLN A 303 -14.03 -17.63 -0.79
C GLN A 303 -13.49 -16.20 -0.99
N ALA A 304 -12.23 -16.05 -1.40
CA ALA A 304 -11.68 -14.74 -1.76
C ALA A 304 -12.41 -14.12 -2.97
N GLU A 305 -12.74 -14.92 -3.99
CA GLU A 305 -13.49 -14.48 -5.17
C GLU A 305 -14.95 -14.17 -4.85
N ALA A 306 -15.62 -15.04 -4.08
CA ALA A 306 -16.98 -14.80 -3.60
C ALA A 306 -17.07 -13.49 -2.78
N GLY A 307 -16.12 -13.28 -1.86
CA GLY A 307 -16.02 -12.04 -1.09
C GLY A 307 -15.77 -10.81 -1.95
N LYS A 308 -14.93 -10.91 -3.00
CA LYS A 308 -14.72 -9.81 -3.97
C LYS A 308 -16.02 -9.43 -4.67
N LEU A 309 -16.81 -10.42 -5.10
CA LEU A 309 -18.09 -10.19 -5.78
C LEU A 309 -19.12 -9.54 -4.86
N GLN A 310 -19.25 -10.02 -3.61
CA GLN A 310 -20.14 -9.41 -2.61
C GLN A 310 -19.74 -7.96 -2.29
N PHE A 311 -18.45 -7.71 -2.09
CA PHE A 311 -17.95 -6.36 -1.81
C PHE A 311 -18.17 -5.38 -2.97
N ILE A 312 -18.03 -5.85 -4.22
CA ILE A 312 -18.36 -5.06 -5.42
C ILE A 312 -19.86 -4.76 -5.46
N ARG A 313 -20.74 -5.75 -5.22
CA ARG A 313 -22.19 -5.55 -5.18
C ARG A 313 -22.58 -4.53 -4.11
N LEU A 314 -22.07 -4.64 -2.89
CA LEU A 314 -22.36 -3.69 -1.80
C LEU A 314 -21.91 -2.26 -2.09
N ARG A 315 -20.86 -2.05 -2.92
CA ARG A 315 -20.49 -0.71 -3.41
C ARG A 315 -21.44 -0.16 -4.47
N HIS A 316 -22.08 -1.02 -5.26
CA HIS A 316 -23.08 -0.63 -6.25
C HIS A 316 -24.46 -0.35 -5.63
N PHE A 317 -24.77 -0.87 -4.44
CA PHE A 317 -26.04 -0.60 -3.73
C PHE A 317 -25.99 0.55 -2.71
N LYS A 318 -24.82 1.18 -2.52
CA LYS A 318 -24.68 2.40 -1.68
C LYS A 318 -24.70 3.71 -2.49
N TYR A 319 -25.03 3.66 -3.78
CA TYR A 319 -25.31 4.80 -4.67
C TYR A 319 -26.28 4.35 -5.76
#